data_AF-A0A0K2SH66-F1
#
_entry.id   AF-A0A0K2SH66-F1
#
_cell.length_a   1.000
_cell.length_b   1.000
_cell.length_c   1.000
_cell.angle_alpha   90.00
_cell.angle_beta   90.00
_cell.angle_gamma   90.00
#
_symmetry.space_group_name_H-M   'P 1'
#
loop_
_entity.id
_entity.type
_entity.pdbx_description
1 polymer ?
#
loop_
_entity_poly.entity_id
_entity_poly.type
_entity_poly.pdbx_seq_one_letter_code
_entity_poly.pdbx_strand_id
1 'polypeptide(L)'
;MAGSPERVSTIDVRGLSVPVIGVEDLILDRLRAAAHWRSQADEEWAARLVALHDHSLDWPYLEAQAAAERLAGTLEKVRKRAHRWTARQGPQPGKD
;
A
#
# COMPACT_ATOMS: atom_id res chain seq x y z
N MET A 1 -8.22 16.17 -2.58
CA MET A 1 -8.07 14.72 -2.46
C MET A 1 -8.06 14.14 -3.86
N ALA A 2 -7.00 13.44 -4.24
CA ALA A 2 -6.95 12.66 -5.47
C ALA A 2 -7.08 11.19 -5.05
N GLY A 3 -8.17 10.55 -5.47
CA GLY A 3 -8.46 9.15 -5.21
C GLY A 3 -9.55 8.72 -6.19
N SER A 4 -9.44 7.52 -6.75
CA SER A 4 -10.43 6.99 -7.68
C SER A 4 -11.73 6.69 -6.91
N PRO A 5 -12.85 7.36 -7.19
CA PRO A 5 -14.11 7.15 -6.47
C PRO A 5 -14.66 5.71 -6.61
N GLU A 6 -14.11 4.94 -7.54
CA GLU A 6 -14.51 3.57 -7.88
C GLU A 6 -13.94 2.50 -6.92
N ARG A 7 -12.99 2.85 -6.04
CA ARG A 7 -12.28 1.91 -5.14
C ARG A 7 -12.53 2.18 -3.66
N VAL A 8 -13.73 2.66 -3.36
CA VAL A 8 -14.15 2.97 -2.00
C VAL A 8 -14.65 1.71 -1.32
N SER A 9 -13.93 1.23 -0.31
CA SER A 9 -14.48 0.23 0.61
C SER A 9 -15.40 0.93 1.60
N THR A 10 -16.67 0.52 1.71
CA THR A 10 -17.61 1.15 2.64
C THR A 10 -17.66 0.35 3.94
N ILE A 11 -17.31 0.98 5.06
CA ILE A 11 -17.55 0.40 6.40
C ILE A 11 -18.73 1.10 7.04
N ASP A 12 -19.63 0.31 7.62
CA ASP A 12 -20.74 0.79 8.42
C ASP A 12 -20.25 1.03 9.86
N VAL A 13 -20.27 2.29 10.27
CA VAL A 13 -20.08 2.66 11.68
C VAL A 13 -21.35 3.35 12.14
N ARG A 14 -22.19 2.63 12.88
CA ARG A 14 -23.42 3.16 13.49
C ARG A 14 -24.41 3.75 12.47
N GLY A 15 -24.56 3.12 11.31
CA GLY A 15 -25.49 3.53 10.25
C GLY A 15 -24.96 4.62 9.32
N LEU A 16 -23.64 4.88 9.33
CA LEU A 16 -22.97 5.81 8.43
C LEU A 16 -22.03 5.03 7.50
N SER A 17 -22.28 5.10 6.19
CA SER A 17 -21.39 4.60 5.15
C SER A 17 -20.19 5.53 4.99
N VAL A 18 -19.03 5.14 5.50
CA VAL A 18 -17.78 5.90 5.35
C VAL A 18 -16.95 5.35 4.20
N PRO A 19 -16.56 6.19 3.22
CA PRO A 19 -15.68 5.77 2.16
C PRO A 19 -14.26 5.55 2.70
N VAL A 20 -13.77 4.32 2.68
CA VAL A 20 -12.38 3.97 3.04
C VAL A 20 -11.55 3.87 1.78
N ILE A 21 -10.42 4.57 1.79
CA ILE A 21 -9.37 4.48 0.78
C ILE A 21 -8.85 3.04 0.70
N GLY A 22 -8.66 2.51 -0.50
CA GLY A 22 -8.04 1.21 -0.70
C GLY A 22 -6.63 1.18 -0.11
N VAL A 23 -6.15 -0.01 0.27
CA VAL A 23 -4.79 -0.16 0.79
C VAL A 23 -3.75 0.25 -0.27
N GLU A 24 -4.04 0.07 -1.55
CA GLU A 24 -3.24 0.53 -2.68
C GLU A 24 -3.08 2.06 -2.68
N ASP A 25 -4.17 2.79 -2.48
CA ASP A 25 -4.15 4.26 -2.41
C ASP A 25 -3.36 4.74 -1.20
N LEU A 26 -3.49 4.04 -0.06
CA LEU A 26 -2.70 4.33 1.13
C LEU A 26 -1.21 4.07 0.90
N ILE A 27 -0.85 2.98 0.21
CA ILE A 27 0.53 2.69 -0.19
C ILE A 27 1.05 3.79 -1.11
N LEU A 28 0.30 4.17 -2.14
CA LEU A 28 0.68 5.25 -3.07
C LEU A 28 0.91 6.57 -2.34
N ASP A 29 0.07 6.90 -1.36
CA ASP A 29 0.24 8.09 -0.51
C ASP A 29 1.55 8.05 0.29
N ARG A 30 1.91 6.89 0.86
CA ARG A 30 3.21 6.70 1.51
C ARG A 30 4.38 6.79 0.51
N LEU A 31 4.24 6.26 -0.70
CA LEU A 31 5.27 6.38 -1.74
C LEU A 31 5.51 7.83 -2.16
N ARG A 32 4.44 8.62 -2.31
CA ARG A 32 4.52 10.06 -2.61
C ARG A 32 5.26 10.81 -1.49
N ALA A 33 4.88 10.56 -0.23
CA ALA A 33 5.53 11.18 0.92
C ALA A 33 7.02 10.80 1.02
N ALA A 34 7.34 9.52 0.85
CA ALA A 34 8.71 9.03 0.79
C ALA A 34 9.53 9.72 -0.31
N ALA A 35 8.98 9.84 -1.52
CA ALA A 35 9.68 10.46 -2.64
C ALA A 35 9.87 11.97 -2.47
N HIS A 36 8.83 12.68 -2.01
CA HIS A 36 8.86 14.14 -1.88
C HIS A 36 9.71 14.59 -0.68
N TRP A 37 9.52 13.95 0.48
CA TRP A 37 10.18 14.33 1.73
C TRP A 37 11.47 13.54 2.01
N ARG A 38 11.81 12.55 1.17
CA ARG A 38 12.91 11.59 1.42
C ARG A 38 12.74 10.86 2.76
N SER A 39 11.48 10.60 3.12
CA SER A 39 11.10 10.05 4.42
C SER A 39 11.30 8.53 4.47
N GLN A 40 12.29 8.08 5.24
CA GLN A 40 12.50 6.65 5.49
C GLN A 40 11.35 6.01 6.27
N ALA A 41 10.67 6.79 7.12
CA ALA A 41 9.52 6.31 7.87
C ALA A 41 8.34 5.97 6.93
N ASP A 42 8.09 6.80 5.92
CA ASP A 42 7.05 6.52 4.92
C ASP A 42 7.41 5.32 4.04
N GLU A 43 8.69 5.17 3.64
CA GLU A 43 9.14 3.94 2.96
C GLU A 43 8.92 2.68 3.83
N GLU A 44 9.15 2.79 5.14
CA GLU A 44 8.95 1.69 6.07
C GLU A 44 7.47 1.33 6.21
N TRP A 45 6.59 2.32 6.37
CA TRP A 45 5.15 2.10 6.45
C TRP A 45 4.58 1.53 5.16
N ALA A 46 5.00 2.04 4.00
CA ALA A 46 4.62 1.47 2.70
C ALA A 46 5.01 -0.02 2.61
N ALA A 47 6.23 -0.37 3.05
CA ALA A 47 6.70 -1.75 3.01
C ALA A 47 5.91 -2.67 3.96
N ARG A 48 5.43 -2.15 5.09
CA ARG A 48 4.64 -2.93 6.06
C ARG A 48 3.27 -3.23 5.49
N LEU A 49 2.63 -2.22 4.89
CA LEU A 49 1.34 -2.36 4.22
C LEU A 49 1.44 -3.37 3.06
N VAL A 50 2.49 -3.27 2.24
CA VAL A 50 2.75 -4.27 1.19
C VAL A 50 2.92 -5.67 1.78
N ALA A 51 3.74 -5.83 2.81
CA ALA A 51 3.97 -7.15 3.42
C ALA A 51 2.69 -7.76 4.02
N LEU A 52 1.83 -6.96 4.65
CA LEU A 52 0.58 -7.43 5.27
C LEU A 52 -0.49 -7.82 4.26
N HIS A 53 -0.53 -7.13 3.12
CA HIS A 53 -1.61 -7.24 2.13
C HIS A 53 -1.15 -7.84 0.79
N ASP A 54 0.10 -8.32 0.70
CA ASP A 54 0.76 -8.74 -0.54
C ASP A 54 -0.11 -9.58 -1.48
N HIS A 55 -0.82 -10.57 -0.92
CA HIS A 55 -1.68 -11.49 -1.66
C HIS A 55 -3.03 -10.90 -2.10
N SER A 56 -3.48 -9.83 -1.46
CA SER A 56 -4.74 -9.13 -1.76
C SER A 56 -4.54 -7.85 -2.56
N LEU A 57 -3.29 -7.42 -2.77
CA LEU A 57 -3.00 -6.19 -3.50
C LEU A 57 -3.32 -6.33 -5.00
N ASP A 58 -3.95 -5.30 -5.55
CA ASP A 58 -4.00 -5.08 -6.99
C ASP A 58 -2.67 -4.51 -7.47
N TRP A 59 -1.70 -5.40 -7.68
CA TRP A 59 -0.36 -5.07 -8.19
C TRP A 59 -0.38 -4.34 -9.53
N PRO A 60 -1.16 -4.77 -10.56
CA PRO A 60 -1.25 -4.04 -11.82
C PRO A 60 -1.65 -2.58 -11.63
N TYR A 61 -2.63 -2.29 -10.78
CA TYR A 61 -3.03 -0.91 -10.48
C TYR A 61 -1.91 -0.12 -9.80
N LEU A 62 -1.33 -0.70 -8.75
CA LEU A 62 -0.29 -0.06 -7.94
C LEU A 62 0.95 0.28 -8.80
N GLU A 63 1.36 -0.64 -9.67
CA GLU A 63 2.47 -0.47 -10.61
C GLU A 63 2.14 0.58 -11.67
N ALA A 64 0.92 0.57 -12.23
CA ALA A 64 0.49 1.57 -13.21
C ALA A 64 0.46 2.99 -12.64
N GLN A 65 -0.11 3.18 -11.44
CA GLN A 65 -0.14 4.49 -10.77
C GLN A 65 1.27 4.95 -10.39
N ALA A 66 2.09 4.05 -9.82
CA ALA A 66 3.46 4.38 -9.47
C ALA A 66 4.28 4.75 -10.71
N ALA A 67 4.06 4.12 -11.86
CA ALA A 67 4.71 4.51 -13.11
C ALA A 67 4.27 5.91 -13.58
N ALA A 68 2.95 6.17 -13.61
CA ALA A 68 2.39 7.46 -14.01
C ALA A 68 2.92 8.64 -13.17
N GLU A 69 3.18 8.40 -11.88
CA GLU A 69 3.67 9.41 -10.95
C GLU A 69 5.20 9.43 -10.78
N ARG A 70 5.94 8.62 -11.56
CA ARG A 70 7.40 8.45 -11.46
C ARG A 70 7.87 7.95 -10.08
N LEU A 71 7.05 7.13 -9.42
CA LEU A 71 7.32 6.48 -8.15
C LEU A 71 7.79 5.02 -8.29
N ALA A 72 7.88 4.47 -9.51
CA ALA A 72 8.25 3.08 -9.76
C ALA A 72 9.54 2.64 -9.03
N GLY A 73 10.55 3.50 -8.99
CA GLY A 73 11.80 3.22 -8.25
C GLY A 73 11.61 3.15 -6.73
N THR A 74 10.71 3.98 -6.17
CA THR A 74 10.37 3.96 -4.74
C THR A 74 9.54 2.72 -4.41
N LEU A 75 8.58 2.38 -5.26
CA LEU A 75 7.77 1.15 -5.12
C LEU A 75 8.66 -0.10 -5.12
N GLU A 76 9.63 -0.17 -6.02
CA GLU A 76 10.55 -1.31 -6.10
C GLU A 76 11.41 -1.47 -4.83
N LYS A 77 11.89 -0.35 -4.25
CA LYS A 77 12.60 -0.38 -2.96
C LYS A 77 11.71 -0.90 -1.83
N VAL A 78 10.47 -0.41 -1.79
CA VAL A 78 9.45 -0.80 -0.82
C VAL A 78 9.11 -2.29 -0.95
N ARG A 79 8.88 -2.79 -2.17
CA ARG A 79 8.60 -4.21 -2.45
C ARG A 79 9.75 -5.11 -2.01
N LYS A 80 10.99 -4.76 -2.35
CA LYS A 80 12.19 -5.47 -1.87
C LYS A 80 12.28 -5.50 -0.35
N ARG A 81 11.92 -4.40 0.32
CA ARG A 81 11.91 -4.32 1.79
C ARG A 81 10.83 -5.20 2.40
N ALA A 82 9.61 -5.18 1.84
CA ALA A 82 8.49 -6.00 2.26
C ALA A 82 8.83 -7.50 2.18
N HIS A 83 9.36 -7.96 1.04
CA HIS A 83 9.74 -9.36 0.84
C HIS A 83 10.82 -9.85 1.82
N ARG A 84 11.72 -8.97 2.28
CA ARG A 84 12.70 -9.33 3.32
C ARG A 84 12.03 -9.59 4.68
N TRP A 85 10.90 -8.98 4.96
CA TRP A 85 10.18 -9.19 6.22
C TRP A 85 9.31 -10.43 6.19
N THR A 86 8.61 -10.68 5.08
CA THR A 86 7.84 -11.93 4.91
C THR A 86 8.76 -13.14 4.91
N ALA A 87 9.94 -13.07 4.27
CA ALA A 87 10.93 -14.15 4.31
C ALA A 87 11.51 -14.44 5.70
N ARG A 88 11.48 -13.47 6.64
CA ARG A 88 12.00 -13.61 8.00
C ARG A 88 10.95 -14.04 9.03
N GLN A 89 9.67 -13.81 8.76
CA GLN A 89 8.60 -14.03 9.75
C GLN A 89 7.90 -15.39 9.66
N GLY A 90 8.21 -16.23 8.65
CA GLY A 90 7.45 -17.47 8.42
C GLY A 90 5.99 -17.19 8.03
N PRO A 91 5.20 -18.21 7.65
CA PRO A 91 3.79 -18.02 7.35
C PRO A 91 3.03 -17.49 8.58
N GLN A 92 2.13 -16.54 8.36
CA GLN A 92 1.35 -15.90 9.40
C GLN A 92 0.32 -16.90 9.97
N PRO A 93 0.27 -17.16 11.30
CA PRO A 93 -0.67 -18.12 11.86
C PRO A 93 -2.11 -17.61 11.70
N GLY A 94 -2.99 -18.43 11.11
CA GLY A 94 -4.41 -18.13 10.95
C GLY A 94 -5.02 -18.29 9.55
N LYS A 95 -4.38 -19.03 8.63
CA LYS A 95 -5.02 -19.50 7.39
C LYS A 95 -5.03 -21.03 7.39
N ASP A 96 -6.07 -21.59 8.01
CA ASP A 96 -6.55 -22.96 7.78
C ASP A 96 -7.65 -22.92 6.70
#